data_AF-R0KG60-F1
#
_entry.id   AF-R0KG60-F1
#
_cell.length_a   1.000
_cell.length_b   1.000
_cell.length_c   1.000
_cell.angle_alpha   90.00
_cell.angle_beta   90.00
_cell.angle_gamma   90.00
#
_symmetry.space_group_name_H-M   'P 1'
#
loop_
_entity.id
_entity.type
_entity.pdbx_description
1 polymer ?
#
loop_
_entity_poly.entity_id
_entity_poly.type
_entity_poly.pdbx_seq_one_letter_code
_entity_poly.pdbx_strand_id
1 'polypeptide(L)'
;MVPKATKSFPNPPPMSSSIPASNLTDARPYADYTQSGTIVVISQPPGQSCAVVGGIMAARMQHLGAEGVVVDGRVRDITALNQTGLPIWSRATSVIGAGAETKFHAHNVPVRIGETVVEAGDIIMIDPFENGVVAVPQGKVDELLELLPRLIEADEKVTADVGQGVSVEEAFKRHRTPNCRGAFTMGITDFFTDVWETFSHPSADADHPVQGGTSTKSPASGTDEESGKEAEVNKQDAKSGADSGEQGHKPSEEPEDEDEEEEEEVPDPKETLEKECAESKECHGPKHHYDECAQRVTGQIENNGKADEDCVEEFFHLAHCATQCAAPKLFAQLK
;
A
#
# COMPACT_ATOMS: atom_id res chain seq x y z
N MET A 1 7.19 -11.01 -10.18
CA MET A 1 7.75 -11.85 -9.09
C MET A 1 7.57 -13.32 -9.44
N VAL A 2 8.25 -14.25 -8.76
CA VAL A 2 8.00 -15.70 -8.86
C VAL A 2 7.81 -16.35 -7.50
N PRO A 3 7.09 -17.49 -7.41
CA PRO A 3 6.92 -18.22 -6.16
C PRO A 3 8.26 -18.72 -5.59
N LYS A 4 8.32 -18.79 -4.27
CA LYS A 4 9.46 -19.23 -3.47
C LYS A 4 8.94 -20.08 -2.32
N ALA A 5 9.49 -21.28 -2.17
CA ALA A 5 9.24 -22.11 -0.99
C ALA A 5 10.00 -21.54 0.22
N THR A 6 9.37 -21.57 1.38
CA THR A 6 9.98 -21.29 2.68
C THR A 6 9.54 -22.33 3.70
N LYS A 7 10.09 -22.32 4.92
CA LYS A 7 9.66 -23.22 6.00
C LYS A 7 8.17 -23.06 6.33
N SER A 8 7.70 -21.83 6.41
CA SER A 8 6.30 -21.50 6.69
C SER A 8 5.39 -21.73 5.48
N PHE A 9 5.93 -21.64 4.26
CA PHE A 9 5.21 -21.84 3.01
C PHE A 9 5.95 -22.84 2.10
N PRO A 10 5.95 -24.15 2.43
CA PRO A 10 6.80 -25.13 1.76
C PRO A 10 6.30 -25.55 0.37
N ASN A 11 5.03 -25.28 0.04
CA ASN A 11 4.37 -25.71 -1.18
C ASN A 11 3.99 -24.51 -2.04
N PRO A 12 4.95 -23.82 -2.68
CA PRO A 12 4.64 -22.69 -3.54
C PRO A 12 3.84 -23.16 -4.77
N PRO A 13 2.98 -22.30 -5.34
CA PRO A 13 2.34 -22.56 -6.62
C PRO A 13 3.39 -22.90 -7.70
N PRO A 14 3.06 -23.78 -8.66
CA PRO A 14 3.96 -24.08 -9.76
C PRO A 14 4.23 -22.81 -10.58
N MET A 15 5.47 -22.64 -11.05
CA MET A 15 5.77 -21.58 -12.01
C MET A 15 5.06 -21.86 -13.33
N SER A 16 4.34 -20.85 -13.83
CA SER A 16 3.75 -20.90 -15.17
C SER A 16 4.85 -20.97 -16.23
N SER A 17 4.61 -21.73 -17.31
CA SER A 17 5.50 -21.79 -18.48
C SER A 17 5.60 -20.45 -19.22
N SER A 18 4.64 -19.55 -19.01
CA SER A 18 4.64 -18.20 -19.57
C SER A 18 5.58 -17.22 -18.85
N ILE A 19 6.18 -17.62 -17.73
CA ILE A 19 7.11 -16.75 -16.99
C ILE A 19 8.45 -16.69 -17.74
N PRO A 20 8.94 -15.50 -18.11
CA PRO A 20 10.21 -15.36 -18.82
C PRO A 20 11.40 -15.78 -17.95
N ALA A 21 12.51 -16.11 -18.60
CA ALA A 21 13.76 -16.39 -17.91
C ALA A 21 14.22 -15.18 -17.07
N SER A 22 14.92 -15.45 -15.97
CA SER A 22 15.47 -14.37 -15.14
C SER A 22 16.53 -13.59 -15.92
N ASN A 23 16.47 -12.26 -15.84
CA ASN A 23 17.44 -11.34 -16.44
C ASN A 23 18.24 -10.53 -15.41
N LEU A 24 18.24 -10.96 -14.14
CA LEU A 24 18.92 -10.24 -13.07
C LEU A 24 20.44 -10.42 -13.16
N THR A 25 21.17 -9.31 -13.07
CA THR A 25 22.64 -9.31 -13.05
C THR A 25 23.22 -9.29 -11.63
N ASP A 26 22.40 -8.99 -10.63
CA ASP A 26 22.77 -8.92 -9.21
C ASP A 26 21.56 -9.19 -8.30
N ALA A 27 21.77 -9.08 -7.00
CA ALA A 27 20.77 -9.33 -5.97
C ALA A 27 20.13 -8.05 -5.41
N ARG A 28 20.26 -6.90 -6.08
CA ARG A 28 19.70 -5.66 -5.55
C ARG A 28 18.16 -5.73 -5.51
N PRO A 29 17.49 -5.08 -4.53
CA PRO A 29 16.05 -4.99 -4.49
C PRO A 29 15.46 -4.42 -5.78
N TYR A 30 14.29 -4.92 -6.19
CA TYR A 30 13.68 -4.51 -7.46
C TYR A 30 13.36 -3.00 -7.52
N ALA A 31 13.11 -2.36 -6.37
CA ALA A 31 12.83 -0.93 -6.28
C ALA A 31 14.03 -0.07 -6.74
N ASP A 32 15.27 -0.60 -6.73
CA ASP A 32 16.45 0.12 -7.21
C ASP A 32 16.57 0.18 -8.74
N TYR A 33 15.74 -0.57 -9.47
CA TYR A 33 15.68 -0.53 -10.93
C TYR A 33 14.73 0.55 -11.48
N THR A 34 14.01 1.25 -10.60
CA THR A 34 13.06 2.29 -10.99
C THR A 34 13.75 3.44 -11.73
N GLN A 35 13.14 3.84 -12.84
CA GLN A 35 13.57 4.98 -13.63
C GLN A 35 12.63 6.16 -13.37
N SER A 36 13.21 7.37 -13.33
CA SER A 36 12.43 8.60 -13.17
C SER A 36 11.43 8.79 -14.31
N GLY A 37 10.22 9.28 -13.99
CA GLY A 37 9.15 9.52 -14.96
C GLY A 37 8.45 8.24 -15.44
N THR A 38 8.49 7.17 -14.64
CA THR A 38 7.86 5.89 -15.01
C THR A 38 6.81 5.46 -13.99
N ILE A 39 5.83 4.69 -14.46
CA ILE A 39 4.90 3.95 -13.58
C ILE A 39 5.41 2.52 -13.46
N VAL A 40 5.61 2.08 -12.21
CA VAL A 40 6.14 0.75 -11.93
C VAL A 40 5.00 -0.26 -11.91
N VAL A 41 5.02 -1.24 -12.81
CA VAL A 41 4.01 -2.31 -12.87
C VAL A 41 4.60 -3.61 -12.35
N ILE A 42 3.95 -4.22 -11.35
CA ILE A 42 4.43 -5.41 -10.65
C ILE A 42 3.37 -6.50 -10.72
N SER A 43 3.71 -7.66 -11.29
CA SER A 43 2.89 -8.86 -11.22
C SER A 43 3.37 -9.80 -10.12
N GLN A 44 2.45 -10.16 -9.24
CA GLN A 44 2.61 -11.18 -8.21
C GLN A 44 2.01 -12.51 -8.70
N PRO A 45 2.69 -13.65 -8.51
CA PRO A 45 2.12 -14.95 -8.82
C PRO A 45 0.75 -15.17 -8.12
N PRO A 46 -0.18 -15.87 -8.76
CA PRO A 46 -1.48 -16.15 -8.17
C PRO A 46 -1.36 -17.06 -6.94
N GLY A 47 -2.33 -16.99 -6.04
CA GLY A 47 -2.41 -17.87 -4.88
C GLY A 47 -1.41 -17.55 -3.77
N GLN A 48 -0.93 -16.31 -3.69
CA GLN A 48 0.02 -15.84 -2.68
C GLN A 48 -0.68 -14.97 -1.63
N SER A 49 -0.26 -15.10 -0.38
CA SER A 49 -0.79 -14.32 0.75
C SER A 49 0.08 -13.11 1.10
N CYS A 50 1.35 -13.10 0.72
CA CYS A 50 2.29 -12.01 0.99
C CYS A 50 2.03 -10.74 0.17
N ALA A 51 2.48 -9.60 0.68
CA ALA A 51 2.56 -8.32 -0.01
C ALA A 51 3.91 -8.15 -0.70
N VAL A 52 3.89 -7.77 -1.97
CA VAL A 52 5.10 -7.57 -2.78
C VAL A 52 5.66 -6.16 -2.64
N VAL A 53 4.82 -5.16 -2.35
CA VAL A 53 5.22 -3.77 -2.09
C VAL A 53 4.84 -3.38 -0.65
N GLY A 54 5.79 -2.78 0.06
CA GLY A 54 5.59 -2.15 1.36
C GLY A 54 6.21 -0.76 1.40
N GLY A 55 6.19 -0.10 2.57
CA GLY A 55 6.57 1.31 2.71
C GLY A 55 7.99 1.61 2.24
N ILE A 56 8.97 0.75 2.58
CA ILE A 56 10.38 0.92 2.17
C ILE A 56 10.52 0.88 0.64
N MET A 57 9.84 -0.06 -0.01
CA MET A 57 9.92 -0.20 -1.47
C MET A 57 9.27 0.99 -2.17
N ALA A 58 8.10 1.43 -1.69
CA ALA A 58 7.41 2.60 -2.23
C ALA A 58 8.21 3.89 -2.04
N ALA A 59 8.77 4.13 -0.85
CA ALA A 59 9.61 5.29 -0.57
C ALA A 59 10.85 5.32 -1.49
N ARG A 60 11.46 4.16 -1.76
CA ARG A 60 12.58 4.08 -2.69
C ARG A 60 12.16 4.43 -4.12
N MET A 61 11.05 3.89 -4.60
CA MET A 61 10.53 4.20 -5.95
C MET A 61 10.17 5.69 -6.08
N GLN A 62 9.54 6.27 -5.06
CA GLN A 62 9.26 7.71 -4.99
C GLN A 62 10.55 8.54 -5.08
N HIS A 63 11.56 8.19 -4.29
CA HIS A 63 12.84 8.91 -4.29
C HIS A 63 13.55 8.84 -5.66
N LEU A 64 13.38 7.74 -6.40
CA LEU A 64 13.91 7.57 -7.76
C LEU A 64 13.05 8.24 -8.84
N GLY A 65 11.93 8.87 -8.47
CA GLY A 65 11.08 9.62 -9.39
C GLY A 65 10.03 8.78 -10.11
N ALA A 66 9.56 7.66 -9.52
CA ALA A 66 8.35 7.00 -10.02
C ALA A 66 7.16 7.95 -9.98
N GLU A 67 6.27 7.86 -10.95
CA GLU A 67 5.02 8.65 -11.01
C GLU A 67 3.81 7.86 -10.51
N GLY A 68 3.97 6.56 -10.28
CA GLY A 68 2.93 5.69 -9.75
C GLY A 68 3.37 4.24 -9.65
N VAL A 69 2.58 3.41 -8.97
CA VAL A 69 2.84 1.98 -8.83
C VAL A 69 1.54 1.20 -9.02
N VAL A 70 1.56 0.20 -9.89
CA VAL A 70 0.43 -0.71 -10.13
C VAL A 70 0.86 -2.12 -9.76
N VAL A 71 0.14 -2.73 -8.82
CA VAL A 71 0.46 -4.04 -8.26
C VAL A 71 -0.68 -5.02 -8.57
N ASP A 72 -0.44 -5.91 -9.51
CA ASP A 72 -1.26 -7.11 -9.72
C ASP A 72 -0.96 -8.12 -8.62
N GLY A 73 -1.40 -7.79 -7.41
CA GLY A 73 -0.98 -8.44 -6.18
C GLY A 73 -1.34 -7.63 -4.94
N ARG A 74 -0.63 -7.92 -3.85
CA ARG A 74 -0.90 -7.33 -2.54
C ARG A 74 0.14 -6.31 -2.10
N VAL A 75 -0.31 -5.35 -1.32
CA VAL A 75 0.56 -4.32 -0.68
C VAL A 75 0.42 -4.31 0.83
N ARG A 76 1.39 -3.68 1.51
CA ARG A 76 1.41 -3.50 2.97
C ARG A 76 1.85 -2.10 3.35
N ASP A 77 1.74 -1.76 4.63
CA ASP A 77 2.14 -0.47 5.22
C ASP A 77 1.37 0.72 4.62
N ILE A 78 0.03 0.64 4.56
CA ILE A 78 -0.84 1.62 3.88
C ILE A 78 -0.56 3.06 4.27
N THR A 79 -0.32 3.34 5.55
CA THR A 79 0.06 4.68 6.02
C THR A 79 1.35 5.18 5.37
N ALA A 80 2.37 4.32 5.29
CA ALA A 80 3.64 4.67 4.65
C ALA A 80 3.50 4.82 3.12
N LEU A 81 2.65 4.00 2.49
CA LEU A 81 2.34 4.14 1.06
C LEU A 81 1.71 5.50 0.77
N ASN A 82 0.71 5.91 1.56
CA ASN A 82 0.03 7.20 1.39
C ASN A 82 0.99 8.39 1.60
N GLN A 83 1.94 8.28 2.53
CA GLN A 83 2.95 9.31 2.78
C GLN A 83 3.90 9.54 1.59
N THR A 84 4.02 8.59 0.66
CA THR A 84 4.82 8.79 -0.56
C THR A 84 4.19 9.78 -1.54
N GLY A 85 2.88 10.03 -1.44
CA GLY A 85 2.14 10.83 -2.42
C GLY A 85 2.05 10.19 -3.82
N LEU A 86 2.55 8.97 -4.00
CA LEU A 86 2.41 8.24 -5.25
C LEU A 86 0.99 7.66 -5.36
N PRO A 87 0.36 7.67 -6.55
CA PRO A 87 -0.80 6.85 -6.81
C PRO A 87 -0.38 5.38 -6.84
N ILE A 88 -0.82 4.60 -5.85
CA ILE A 88 -0.48 3.18 -5.69
C ILE A 88 -1.76 2.33 -5.76
N TRP A 89 -1.81 1.46 -6.76
CA TRP A 89 -2.93 0.56 -7.02
C TRP A 89 -2.56 -0.89 -6.70
N SER A 90 -3.47 -1.62 -6.07
CA SER A 90 -3.26 -3.02 -5.74
C SER A 90 -4.56 -3.82 -5.76
N ARG A 91 -4.47 -5.15 -5.86
CA ARG A 91 -5.66 -6.02 -5.76
C ARG A 91 -6.17 -6.20 -4.34
N ALA A 92 -5.26 -6.16 -3.36
CA ALA A 92 -5.59 -6.41 -1.95
C ALA A 92 -4.42 -5.98 -1.05
N THR A 93 -4.62 -6.11 0.26
CA THR A 93 -3.58 -5.87 1.26
C THR A 93 -3.12 -7.17 1.91
N SER A 94 -1.97 -7.13 2.58
CA SER A 94 -1.46 -8.17 3.47
C SER A 94 -0.44 -7.58 4.44
N VAL A 95 -0.20 -8.24 5.57
CA VAL A 95 0.89 -7.88 6.51
C VAL A 95 2.15 -8.73 6.29
N ILE A 96 2.03 -9.84 5.57
CA ILE A 96 3.12 -10.79 5.34
C ILE A 96 4.07 -10.21 4.28
N GLY A 97 5.37 -10.15 4.58
CA GLY A 97 6.36 -9.65 3.63
C GLY A 97 6.64 -10.60 2.45
N ALA A 98 7.00 -10.02 1.30
CA ALA A 98 7.24 -10.73 0.04
C ALA A 98 8.13 -11.98 0.18
N GLY A 99 9.19 -11.90 1.01
CA GLY A 99 10.18 -12.96 1.18
C GLY A 99 9.65 -14.29 1.73
N ALA A 100 8.43 -14.29 2.27
CA ALA A 100 7.73 -15.48 2.77
C ALA A 100 7.30 -16.44 1.65
N GLU A 101 6.86 -15.91 0.50
CA GLU A 101 6.30 -16.75 -0.57
C GLU A 101 6.81 -16.37 -1.96
N THR A 102 7.45 -15.21 -2.14
CA THR A 102 7.89 -14.73 -3.45
C THR A 102 9.33 -14.24 -3.46
N LYS A 103 9.89 -14.14 -4.67
CA LYS A 103 11.16 -13.47 -4.93
C LYS A 103 11.10 -12.65 -6.22
N PHE A 104 11.94 -11.62 -6.29
CA PHE A 104 12.20 -10.89 -7.52
C PHE A 104 12.90 -11.82 -8.53
N HIS A 105 12.54 -11.69 -9.81
CA HIS A 105 12.92 -12.66 -10.84
C HIS A 105 13.35 -12.03 -12.15
N ALA A 106 12.62 -11.01 -12.61
CA ALA A 106 12.94 -10.29 -13.83
C ALA A 106 12.31 -8.89 -13.79
N HIS A 107 12.90 -7.96 -14.54
CA HIS A 107 12.35 -6.63 -14.81
C HIS A 107 12.36 -6.32 -16.31
N ASN A 108 11.59 -5.33 -16.74
CA ASN A 108 11.43 -4.97 -18.16
C ASN A 108 11.07 -6.18 -19.04
N VAL A 109 10.16 -7.01 -18.54
CA VAL A 109 9.58 -8.15 -19.25
C VAL A 109 8.06 -7.98 -19.30
N PRO A 110 7.37 -8.57 -20.29
CA PRO A 110 5.91 -8.54 -20.33
C PRO A 110 5.30 -9.06 -19.03
N VAL A 111 4.35 -8.32 -18.48
CA VAL A 111 3.57 -8.71 -17.31
C VAL A 111 2.11 -8.85 -17.69
N ARG A 112 1.45 -9.91 -17.22
CA ARG A 112 0.03 -10.15 -17.47
C ARG A 112 -0.78 -9.75 -16.24
N ILE A 113 -1.76 -8.88 -16.42
CA ILE A 113 -2.71 -8.43 -15.39
C ILE A 113 -4.12 -8.74 -15.88
N GLY A 114 -4.72 -9.80 -15.33
CA GLY A 114 -5.96 -10.33 -15.90
C GLY A 114 -5.73 -10.81 -17.35
N GLU A 115 -6.48 -10.24 -18.29
CA GLU A 115 -6.36 -10.56 -19.72
C GLU A 115 -5.36 -9.66 -20.45
N THR A 116 -5.00 -8.52 -19.87
CA THR A 116 -4.10 -7.52 -20.47
C THR A 116 -2.64 -7.90 -20.27
N VAL A 117 -1.84 -7.82 -21.33
CA VAL A 117 -0.38 -7.88 -21.26
C VAL A 117 0.16 -6.46 -21.35
N VAL A 118 1.03 -6.10 -20.43
CA VAL A 118 1.72 -4.81 -20.38
C VAL A 118 3.19 -5.06 -20.65
N GLU A 119 3.74 -4.35 -21.63
CA GLU A 119 5.16 -4.41 -21.98
C GLU A 119 5.92 -3.18 -21.45
N ALA A 120 7.24 -3.30 -21.40
CA ALA A 120 8.07 -2.17 -21.03
C ALA A 120 8.02 -1.11 -22.13
N GLY A 121 7.64 0.12 -21.76
CA GLY A 121 7.48 1.23 -22.71
C GLY A 121 6.02 1.57 -23.03
N ASP A 122 5.07 0.72 -22.66
CA ASP A 122 3.65 1.04 -22.73
C ASP A 122 3.29 2.22 -21.82
N ILE A 123 2.30 3.00 -22.24
CA ILE A 123 1.81 4.14 -21.49
C ILE A 123 0.78 3.67 -20.49
N ILE A 124 1.06 3.88 -19.20
CA ILE A 124 0.10 3.62 -18.13
C ILE A 124 -0.53 4.95 -17.73
N MET A 125 -1.86 4.99 -17.70
CA MET A 125 -2.62 6.10 -17.16
C MET A 125 -3.31 5.62 -15.90
N ILE A 126 -3.08 6.35 -14.80
CA ILE A 126 -3.75 6.11 -13.52
C ILE A 126 -4.68 7.28 -13.26
N ASP A 127 -5.97 7.00 -13.15
CA ASP A 127 -6.96 7.97 -12.68
C ASP A 127 -7.26 7.72 -11.20
N PRO A 128 -6.75 8.56 -10.29
CA PRO A 128 -6.99 8.41 -8.87
C PRO A 128 -8.43 8.74 -8.46
N PHE A 129 -9.19 9.47 -9.29
CA PHE A 129 -10.56 9.88 -8.98
C PHE A 129 -11.59 8.85 -9.45
N GLU A 130 -11.42 8.33 -10.66
CA GLU A 130 -12.32 7.32 -11.25
C GLU A 130 -11.95 5.88 -10.88
N ASN A 131 -10.96 5.72 -10.02
CA ASN A 131 -10.43 4.43 -9.57
C ASN A 131 -10.02 3.50 -10.74
N GLY A 132 -9.39 4.09 -11.77
CA GLY A 132 -9.10 3.43 -13.04
C GLY A 132 -7.62 3.36 -13.35
N VAL A 133 -7.19 2.25 -13.98
CA VAL A 133 -5.86 2.12 -14.60
C VAL A 133 -6.04 1.62 -16.02
N VAL A 134 -5.45 2.35 -16.98
CA VAL A 134 -5.48 2.00 -18.41
C VAL A 134 -4.05 1.81 -18.90
N ALA A 135 -3.79 0.74 -19.63
CA ALA A 135 -2.54 0.51 -20.33
C ALA A 135 -2.77 0.72 -21.83
N VAL A 136 -1.96 1.58 -22.45
CA VAL A 136 -1.97 1.86 -23.87
C VAL A 136 -0.67 1.34 -24.48
N PRO A 137 -0.74 0.36 -25.40
CA PRO A 137 0.44 -0.12 -26.11
C PRO A 137 1.18 1.01 -26.79
N GLN A 138 2.51 1.08 -26.65
CA GLN A 138 3.30 2.20 -27.18
C GLN A 138 3.04 2.44 -28.69
N GLY A 139 2.89 1.36 -29.47
CA GLY A 139 2.66 1.43 -30.91
C GLY A 139 1.28 1.94 -31.34
N LYS A 140 0.35 2.14 -30.41
CA LYS A 140 -1.03 2.59 -30.70
C LYS A 140 -1.33 4.00 -30.18
N VAL A 141 -0.33 4.69 -29.62
CA VAL A 141 -0.51 6.01 -29.03
C VAL A 141 -0.98 7.04 -30.06
N ASP A 142 -0.40 7.05 -31.27
CA ASP A 142 -0.77 8.01 -32.30
C ASP A 142 -2.23 7.80 -32.77
N GLU A 143 -2.64 6.55 -33.01
CA GLU A 143 -4.02 6.22 -33.37
C GLU A 143 -5.02 6.64 -32.28
N LEU A 144 -4.65 6.45 -31.02
CA LEU A 144 -5.46 6.88 -29.88
C LEU A 144 -5.60 8.40 -29.83
N LEU A 145 -4.51 9.15 -30.02
CA LEU A 145 -4.52 10.62 -30.00
C LEU A 145 -5.37 11.23 -31.12
N GLU A 146 -5.42 10.58 -32.29
CA GLU A 146 -6.30 11.01 -33.38
C GLU A 146 -7.79 10.72 -33.10
N LEU A 147 -8.07 9.64 -32.36
CA LEU A 147 -9.43 9.19 -32.06
C LEU A 147 -10.08 9.97 -30.92
N LEU A 148 -9.33 10.25 -29.85
CA LEU A 148 -9.86 10.82 -28.59
C LEU A 148 -10.70 12.11 -28.78
N PRO A 149 -10.28 13.13 -29.57
CA PRO A 149 -11.06 14.35 -29.73
C PRO A 149 -12.46 14.10 -30.32
N ARG A 150 -12.57 13.14 -31.25
CA ARG A 150 -13.85 12.80 -31.89
C ARG A 150 -14.80 12.13 -30.91
N LEU A 151 -14.27 11.27 -30.03
CA LEU A 151 -15.06 10.60 -29.01
C LEU A 151 -15.56 11.59 -27.95
N ILE A 152 -14.70 12.50 -27.49
CA ILE A 152 -15.06 13.54 -26.53
C ILE A 152 -16.16 14.45 -27.10
N GLU A 153 -15.99 14.92 -28.34
CA GLU A 153 -17.01 15.78 -29.00
C GLU A 153 -18.35 15.05 -29.17
N ALA A 154 -18.34 13.76 -29.53
CA ALA A 154 -19.56 12.98 -29.62
C ALA A 154 -20.26 12.85 -28.26
N ASP A 155 -19.50 12.60 -27.19
CA ASP A 155 -20.02 12.41 -25.84
C ASP A 155 -20.61 13.68 -25.24
N GLU A 156 -19.99 14.82 -25.50
CA GLU A 156 -20.52 16.14 -25.12
C GLU A 156 -21.87 16.40 -25.79
N LYS A 157 -22.00 16.11 -27.10
CA LYS A 157 -23.25 16.31 -27.84
C LYS A 157 -24.35 15.36 -27.38
N VAL A 158 -24.02 14.09 -27.12
CA VAL A 158 -24.97 13.13 -26.55
C VAL A 158 -25.48 13.63 -25.21
N THR A 159 -24.56 14.05 -24.32
CA THR A 159 -24.91 14.52 -22.98
C THR A 159 -25.81 15.75 -23.05
N ALA A 160 -25.54 16.67 -23.97
CA ALA A 160 -26.37 17.84 -24.21
C ALA A 160 -27.79 17.47 -24.69
N ASP A 161 -27.91 16.56 -25.66
CA ASP A 161 -29.21 16.09 -26.17
C ASP A 161 -30.03 15.38 -25.08
N VAL A 162 -29.39 14.50 -24.31
CA VAL A 162 -30.03 13.81 -23.18
C VAL A 162 -30.47 14.81 -22.11
N GLY A 163 -29.65 15.82 -21.80
CA GLY A 163 -30.01 16.89 -20.87
C GLY A 163 -31.22 17.73 -21.32
N GLN A 164 -31.53 17.73 -22.62
CA GLN A 164 -32.71 18.38 -23.21
C GLN A 164 -33.92 17.44 -23.32
N GLY A 165 -33.83 16.20 -22.83
CA GLY A 165 -34.91 15.23 -22.82
C GLY A 165 -35.00 14.34 -24.08
N VAL A 166 -33.99 14.37 -24.95
CA VAL A 166 -33.87 13.40 -26.05
C VAL A 166 -33.54 12.03 -25.46
N SER A 167 -34.13 10.96 -26.02
CA SER A 167 -33.79 9.60 -25.56
C SER A 167 -32.33 9.27 -25.88
N VAL A 168 -31.68 8.49 -25.02
CA VAL A 168 -30.28 8.06 -25.22
C VAL A 168 -30.07 7.36 -26.56
N GLU A 169 -31.04 6.51 -26.98
CA GLU A 169 -30.99 5.82 -28.27
C GLU A 169 -30.92 6.82 -29.44
N GLU A 170 -31.73 7.86 -29.41
CA GLU A 170 -31.77 8.89 -30.45
C GLU A 170 -30.53 9.78 -30.41
N ALA A 171 -30.06 10.17 -29.22
CA ALA A 171 -28.84 10.95 -29.05
C ALA A 171 -27.60 10.21 -29.56
N PHE A 172 -27.46 8.91 -29.24
CA PHE A 172 -26.41 8.06 -29.81
C PHE A 172 -26.54 7.93 -31.32
N LYS A 173 -27.78 7.79 -31.85
CA LYS A 173 -27.99 7.72 -33.29
C LYS A 173 -27.51 8.98 -34.04
N ARG A 174 -27.61 10.14 -33.42
CA ARG A 174 -27.21 11.43 -34.01
C ARG A 174 -25.71 11.65 -33.97
N HIS A 175 -25.07 11.33 -32.85
CA HIS A 175 -23.73 11.81 -32.54
C HIS A 175 -22.67 10.72 -32.48
N ARG A 176 -23.05 9.46 -32.22
CA ARG A 176 -22.13 8.31 -32.16
C ARG A 176 -22.23 7.36 -33.37
N THR A 177 -23.34 7.33 -34.10
CA THR A 177 -23.38 6.62 -35.39
C THR A 177 -22.86 7.49 -36.52
N PRO A 178 -21.96 6.98 -37.38
CA PRO A 178 -21.53 7.70 -38.56
C PRO A 178 -22.68 7.73 -39.54
N ASN A 179 -23.10 8.93 -39.93
CA ASN A 179 -24.00 9.12 -41.05
C ASN A 179 -23.19 8.93 -42.37
N CYS A 180 -22.74 7.71 -42.64
CA CYS A 180 -22.01 7.37 -43.86
C CYS A 180 -22.98 7.07 -45.01
N ARG A 181 -23.48 8.12 -45.68
CA ARG A 181 -23.87 7.99 -47.09
C ARG A 181 -22.65 8.21 -47.96
N GLY A 182 -21.90 7.14 -48.22
CA GLY A 182 -20.89 7.10 -49.27
C GLY A 182 -19.57 6.47 -48.86
N ALA A 183 -19.32 5.27 -49.40
CA ALA A 183 -18.00 4.66 -49.57
C ALA A 183 -17.17 4.36 -48.31
N PHE A 184 -17.59 3.37 -47.53
CA PHE A 184 -16.76 2.21 -47.11
C PHE A 184 -17.65 1.31 -46.26
N THR A 185 -17.84 0.06 -46.68
CA THR A 185 -18.55 -0.95 -45.88
C THR A 185 -17.62 -1.47 -44.79
N MET A 186 -17.64 -0.84 -43.62
CA MET A 186 -17.26 -1.43 -42.32
C MET A 186 -17.87 -0.54 -41.23
N GLY A 187 -18.76 -1.10 -40.42
CA GLY A 187 -19.59 -0.34 -39.48
C GLY A 187 -18.83 0.05 -38.23
N ILE A 188 -19.14 1.19 -37.61
CA ILE A 188 -18.46 1.63 -36.37
C ILE A 188 -18.94 0.89 -35.11
N THR A 189 -20.02 0.09 -35.19
CA THR A 189 -20.22 -0.99 -34.21
C THR A 189 -19.09 -2.00 -34.26
N ASP A 190 -18.49 -2.25 -35.43
CA ASP A 190 -17.25 -3.02 -35.56
C ASP A 190 -16.02 -2.19 -35.22
N PHE A 191 -16.05 -0.86 -35.15
CA PHE A 191 -14.87 -0.04 -34.80
C PHE A 191 -14.67 0.10 -33.29
N PHE A 192 -15.74 0.26 -32.50
CA PHE A 192 -15.62 0.12 -31.05
C PHE A 192 -15.34 -1.32 -30.65
N THR A 193 -15.87 -2.29 -31.40
CA THR A 193 -15.50 -3.71 -31.25
C THR A 193 -14.10 -3.99 -31.77
N ASP A 194 -13.60 -3.34 -32.83
CA ASP A 194 -12.23 -3.52 -33.35
C ASP A 194 -11.24 -2.80 -32.47
N VAL A 195 -11.55 -1.62 -31.92
CA VAL A 195 -10.73 -0.95 -30.89
C VAL A 195 -10.78 -1.82 -29.64
N TRP A 196 -11.96 -2.25 -29.18
CA TRP A 196 -12.05 -3.19 -28.06
C TRP A 196 -11.30 -4.50 -28.35
N GLU A 197 -11.37 -5.13 -29.52
CA GLU A 197 -10.65 -6.36 -29.87
C GLU A 197 -9.15 -6.10 -30.05
N THR A 198 -8.77 -4.97 -30.64
CA THR A 198 -7.39 -4.51 -30.83
C THR A 198 -6.74 -4.15 -29.50
N PHE A 199 -7.48 -3.67 -28.50
CA PHE A 199 -6.97 -3.29 -27.18
C PHE A 199 -7.29 -4.34 -26.08
N SER A 200 -8.18 -5.31 -26.34
CA SER A 200 -8.58 -6.36 -25.37
C SER A 200 -8.12 -7.77 -25.75
N HIS A 201 -7.55 -8.00 -26.94
CA HIS A 201 -6.90 -9.27 -27.25
C HIS A 201 -5.42 -9.25 -26.85
N PRO A 202 -5.00 -10.07 -25.86
CA PRO A 202 -3.60 -10.42 -25.74
C PRO A 202 -3.18 -11.17 -27.00
N SER A 203 -1.93 -10.97 -27.42
CA SER A 203 -1.26 -11.80 -28.43
C SER A 203 -1.64 -13.28 -28.28
N ALA A 204 -2.04 -13.89 -29.40
CA ALA A 204 -2.60 -15.24 -29.48
C ALA A 204 -1.62 -16.31 -29.00
N ASP A 205 -1.56 -16.55 -27.69
CA ASP A 205 -0.97 -17.73 -27.04
C ASP A 205 -1.36 -17.70 -25.54
N ALA A 206 -2.62 -18.02 -25.19
CA ALA A 206 -2.99 -18.40 -23.82
C ALA A 206 -4.38 -19.04 -23.79
N ASP A 207 -4.43 -20.36 -23.71
CA ASP A 207 -5.65 -21.14 -23.60
C ASP A 207 -5.95 -21.56 -22.14
N HIS A 208 -7.24 -21.47 -21.80
CA HIS A 208 -8.03 -22.15 -20.77
C HIS A 208 -8.20 -21.57 -19.33
N PRO A 209 -9.45 -21.49 -18.83
CA PRO A 209 -9.79 -21.10 -17.47
C PRO A 209 -9.68 -22.25 -16.46
N VAL A 210 -9.16 -21.96 -15.26
CA VAL A 210 -9.15 -22.90 -14.12
C VAL A 210 -10.36 -22.64 -13.22
N GLN A 211 -11.19 -23.67 -13.05
CA GLN A 211 -12.29 -23.69 -12.08
C GLN A 211 -11.74 -23.74 -10.65
N GLY A 212 -12.11 -22.74 -9.83
CA GLY A 212 -11.76 -22.66 -8.41
C GLY A 212 -12.57 -23.63 -7.56
N GLY A 213 -11.88 -24.52 -6.85
CA GLY A 213 -12.44 -25.32 -5.76
C GLY A 213 -12.09 -24.69 -4.41
N THR A 214 -13.11 -24.49 -3.57
CA THR A 214 -12.97 -24.07 -2.18
C THR A 214 -12.40 -25.22 -1.34
N SER A 215 -11.34 -24.95 -0.56
CA SER A 215 -10.97 -25.85 0.53
C SER A 215 -10.50 -25.03 1.73
N THR A 216 -11.39 -24.97 2.71
CA THR A 216 -11.15 -24.49 4.06
C THR A 216 -10.26 -25.49 4.79
N LYS A 217 -9.13 -25.01 5.32
CA LYS A 217 -8.46 -25.52 6.53
C LYS A 217 -7.20 -24.71 6.82
N SER A 218 -7.28 -23.82 7.81
CA SER A 218 -6.12 -23.24 8.48
C SER A 218 -5.39 -24.32 9.29
N PRO A 219 -4.07 -24.23 9.43
CA PRO A 219 -3.43 -24.65 10.67
C PRO A 219 -2.59 -23.54 11.31
N ALA A 220 -2.55 -23.65 12.62
CA ALA A 220 -1.95 -22.79 13.61
C ALA A 220 -0.44 -22.52 13.43
N SER A 221 -0.08 -21.29 13.78
CA SER A 221 1.07 -20.87 14.57
C SER A 221 2.08 -21.97 14.95
N GLY A 222 3.27 -21.89 14.35
CA GLY A 222 4.49 -22.55 14.82
C GLY A 222 5.60 -21.51 14.94
N THR A 223 6.24 -21.51 16.11
CA THR A 223 7.36 -20.68 16.51
C THR A 223 8.66 -21.07 15.79
N ASP A 224 9.65 -20.20 15.98
CA ASP A 224 11.09 -20.45 15.96
C ASP A 224 11.87 -20.03 14.70
N GLU A 225 12.69 -18.99 14.96
CA GLU A 225 14.09 -18.86 14.61
C GLU A 225 14.53 -19.30 13.21
N GLU A 226 14.98 -18.31 12.42
CA GLU A 226 16.20 -18.55 11.65
C GLU A 226 17.06 -17.30 11.43
N SER A 227 18.27 -17.41 11.97
CA SER A 227 19.58 -17.00 11.48
C SER A 227 19.70 -15.69 10.70
N GLY A 228 20.42 -14.77 11.32
CA GLY A 228 20.86 -13.52 10.73
C GLY A 228 21.73 -13.66 9.49
N LYS A 229 21.47 -12.76 8.56
CA LYS A 229 22.44 -12.08 7.68
C LYS A 229 21.79 -10.91 6.96
N GLU A 230 21.04 -10.07 7.68
CA GLU A 230 20.60 -8.75 7.20
C GLU A 230 20.55 -7.78 8.38
N ALA A 231 21.70 -7.59 9.04
CA ALA A 231 21.87 -6.56 10.05
C ALA A 231 23.33 -6.11 9.98
N GLU A 232 23.58 -5.09 9.16
CA GLU A 232 24.70 -4.13 9.28
C GLU A 232 24.61 -3.12 8.13
N VAL A 233 23.63 -2.21 8.18
CA VAL A 233 23.79 -0.86 7.61
C VAL A 233 22.95 0.10 8.46
N ASN A 234 23.56 1.21 8.87
CA ASN A 234 23.00 2.39 9.55
C ASN A 234 22.84 2.35 11.08
N LYS A 235 24.00 2.37 11.77
CA LYS A 235 24.20 3.34 12.87
C LYS A 235 25.06 4.48 12.32
N GLN A 236 24.46 5.62 12.03
CA GLN A 236 25.00 6.97 12.27
C GLN A 236 24.03 8.02 11.72
N ASP A 237 23.97 9.13 12.43
CA ASP A 237 23.40 10.43 12.05
C ASP A 237 21.91 10.68 12.31
N ALA A 238 21.62 11.10 13.55
CA ALA A 238 20.66 12.18 13.80
C ALA A 238 21.07 12.97 15.05
N LYS A 239 21.87 14.03 14.86
CA LYS A 239 21.99 15.17 15.79
C LYS A 239 21.78 16.45 14.98
N SER A 240 21.02 17.38 15.59
CA SER A 240 20.66 18.74 15.14
C SER A 240 19.60 18.82 14.03
N GLY A 241 18.60 19.69 14.03
CA GLY A 241 18.13 20.75 14.96
C GLY A 241 16.73 21.19 14.46
N ALA A 242 15.78 21.45 15.36
CA ALA A 242 15.29 22.78 15.74
C ALA A 242 14.06 23.32 14.95
N ASP A 243 12.95 23.43 15.71
CA ASP A 243 11.96 24.52 15.79
C ASP A 243 11.07 24.92 14.60
N SER A 244 9.74 24.80 14.77
CA SER A 244 8.81 25.90 14.51
C SER A 244 7.41 25.67 15.12
N GLY A 245 7.14 26.43 16.19
CA GLY A 245 5.89 27.09 16.62
C GLY A 245 4.52 26.59 16.17
N GLU A 246 3.74 26.14 17.15
CA GLU A 246 2.30 25.86 17.09
C GLU A 246 1.50 27.14 17.46
N GLN A 247 0.59 27.59 16.59
CA GLN A 247 -0.40 28.63 16.91
C GLN A 247 -1.77 27.98 17.11
N GLY A 248 -2.29 28.10 18.34
CA GLY A 248 -3.57 27.56 18.76
C GLY A 248 -4.77 28.22 18.06
N HIS A 249 -5.71 27.39 17.63
CA HIS A 249 -7.04 27.81 17.19
C HIS A 249 -8.05 27.53 18.31
N LYS A 250 -8.85 28.54 18.63
CA LYS A 250 -9.88 28.54 19.69
C LYS A 250 -11.24 28.20 19.06
N PRO A 251 -11.97 27.15 19.51
CA PRO A 251 -13.32 26.91 19.02
C PRO A 251 -14.36 27.77 19.77
N SER A 252 -15.34 28.25 19.00
CA SER A 252 -16.56 28.93 19.43
C SER A 252 -17.64 27.94 19.86
N GLU A 253 -18.43 28.36 20.85
CA GLU A 253 -19.62 27.68 21.40
C GLU A 253 -20.81 27.75 20.42
N GLU A 254 -21.55 26.65 20.25
CA GLU A 254 -23.00 26.50 20.54
C GLU A 254 -23.49 25.07 20.23
N PRO A 255 -24.63 24.63 20.80
CA PRO A 255 -24.80 23.29 21.38
C PRO A 255 -25.71 22.37 20.55
N GLU A 256 -25.47 21.06 20.62
CA GLU A 256 -26.51 20.06 20.33
C GLU A 256 -26.41 18.92 21.36
N ASP A 257 -27.52 18.70 22.05
CA ASP A 257 -27.78 17.58 22.94
C ASP A 257 -27.76 16.27 22.12
N GLU A 258 -26.81 15.39 22.42
CA GLU A 258 -26.95 13.95 22.18
C GLU A 258 -26.59 13.24 23.48
N ASP A 259 -27.49 12.36 23.93
CA ASP A 259 -27.31 11.53 25.10
C ASP A 259 -26.04 10.66 24.94
N GLU A 260 -24.92 11.12 25.49
CA GLU A 260 -23.72 10.29 25.65
C GLU A 260 -24.00 9.26 26.74
N GLU A 261 -24.32 8.04 26.32
CA GLU A 261 -24.09 6.87 27.17
C GLU A 261 -22.61 6.90 27.55
N GLU A 262 -22.29 7.16 28.82
CA GLU A 262 -20.94 6.95 29.37
C GLU A 262 -20.56 5.49 29.11
N GLU A 263 -19.88 5.21 28.00
CA GLU A 263 -19.16 3.97 27.82
C GLU A 263 -18.13 3.92 28.95
N GLU A 264 -18.34 3.03 29.94
CA GLU A 264 -17.30 2.69 30.91
C GLU A 264 -16.08 2.23 30.10
N GLU A 265 -15.10 3.11 29.94
CA GLU A 265 -13.86 2.83 29.23
C GLU A 265 -13.16 1.69 29.98
N VAL A 266 -13.26 0.47 29.44
CA VAL A 266 -12.67 -0.71 30.06
C VAL A 266 -11.15 -0.49 30.09
N PRO A 267 -10.51 -0.38 31.26
CA PRO A 267 -9.11 0.03 31.34
C PRO A 267 -8.20 -1.00 30.66
N ASP A 268 -7.27 -0.52 29.84
CA ASP A 268 -6.31 -1.37 29.12
C ASP A 268 -5.56 -2.27 30.13
N PRO A 269 -5.64 -3.61 30.00
CA PRO A 269 -4.91 -4.54 30.85
C PRO A 269 -3.41 -4.24 30.90
N LYS A 270 -2.82 -3.72 29.82
CA LYS A 270 -1.41 -3.33 29.77
C LYS A 270 -1.09 -2.24 30.79
N GLU A 271 -1.86 -1.15 30.81
CA GLU A 271 -1.60 -0.02 31.71
C GLU A 271 -1.73 -0.43 33.18
N THR A 272 -2.70 -1.29 33.48
CA THR A 272 -2.89 -1.83 34.83
C THR A 272 -1.69 -2.68 35.25
N LEU A 273 -1.23 -3.57 34.38
CA LEU A 273 -0.08 -4.44 34.64
C LEU A 273 1.24 -3.66 34.75
N GLU A 274 1.44 -2.61 33.95
CA GLU A 274 2.64 -1.77 34.02
C GLU A 274 2.67 -0.97 35.34
N LYS A 275 1.52 -0.47 35.83
CA LYS A 275 1.43 0.18 37.15
C LYS A 275 1.73 -0.78 38.30
N GLU A 276 1.14 -1.98 38.29
CA GLU A 276 1.44 -3.02 39.29
C GLU A 276 2.92 -3.43 39.26
N CYS A 277 3.50 -3.53 38.06
CA CYS A 277 4.91 -3.87 37.88
C CYS A 277 5.85 -2.75 38.33
N ALA A 278 5.47 -1.48 38.15
CA ALA A 278 6.23 -0.34 38.65
C ALA A 278 6.32 -0.35 40.19
N GLU A 279 5.27 -0.80 40.88
CA GLU A 279 5.23 -0.95 42.35
C GLU A 279 5.81 -2.27 42.86
N SER A 280 6.22 -3.16 41.95
CA SER A 280 6.74 -4.48 42.32
C SER A 280 8.13 -4.42 42.94
N LYS A 281 8.49 -5.50 43.66
CA LYS A 281 9.85 -5.65 44.24
C LYS A 281 10.95 -5.67 43.17
N GLU A 282 10.64 -6.11 41.95
CA GLU A 282 11.59 -6.20 40.84
C GLU A 282 11.99 -4.80 40.34
N CYS A 283 11.05 -3.86 40.34
CA CYS A 283 11.27 -2.48 39.89
C CYS A 283 11.53 -1.47 41.02
N HIS A 284 11.69 -1.94 42.26
CA HIS A 284 11.94 -1.07 43.42
C HIS A 284 13.16 -0.15 43.23
N GLY A 285 14.27 -0.66 42.66
CA GLY A 285 15.48 0.13 42.44
C GLY A 285 15.24 1.32 41.50
N PRO A 286 14.83 1.09 40.24
CA PRO A 286 14.46 2.15 39.31
C PRO A 286 13.37 3.08 39.85
N LYS A 287 12.37 2.54 40.54
CA LYS A 287 11.30 3.33 41.16
C LYS A 287 11.82 4.29 42.23
N HIS A 288 12.70 3.81 43.10
CA HIS A 288 13.31 4.64 44.13
C HIS A 288 14.08 5.82 43.53
N HIS A 289 14.88 5.57 42.48
CA HIS A 289 15.62 6.64 41.81
C HIS A 289 14.70 7.66 41.13
N TYR A 290 13.63 7.19 40.48
CA TYR A 290 12.62 8.08 39.91
C TYR A 290 11.90 8.91 40.97
N ASP A 291 11.46 8.28 42.06
CA ASP A 291 10.75 8.96 43.15
C ASP A 291 11.66 10.00 43.85
N GLU A 292 12.95 9.70 44.05
CA GLU A 292 13.94 10.67 44.56
C GLU A 292 14.15 11.85 43.62
N CYS A 293 14.24 11.60 42.31
CA CYS A 293 14.34 12.66 41.31
C CYS A 293 13.07 13.53 41.33
N ALA A 294 11.89 12.91 41.30
CA ALA A 294 10.61 13.61 41.28
C ALA A 294 10.44 14.51 42.51
N GLN A 295 10.86 14.04 43.69
CA GLN A 295 10.88 14.86 44.90
C GLN A 295 11.83 16.06 44.79
N ARG A 296 13.02 15.88 44.20
CA ARG A 296 14.00 16.96 44.04
C ARG A 296 13.51 18.02 43.05
N VAL A 297 12.97 17.60 41.90
CA VAL A 297 12.38 18.49 40.88
C VAL A 297 11.18 19.25 41.43
N THR A 298 10.26 18.55 42.12
CA THR A 298 9.09 19.18 42.76
C THR A 298 9.53 20.23 43.79
N GLY A 299 10.51 19.89 44.64
CA GLY A 299 11.06 20.82 45.62
C GLY A 299 11.74 22.04 44.99
N GLN A 300 12.40 21.91 43.84
CA GLN A 300 12.97 23.06 43.11
C GLN A 300 11.88 23.97 42.54
N ILE A 301 10.82 23.40 41.96
CA ILE A 301 9.68 24.16 41.41
C ILE A 301 8.98 24.96 42.51
N GLU A 302 8.72 24.34 43.67
CA GLU A 302 8.06 25.01 44.79
C GLU A 302 8.90 26.16 45.39
N ASN A 303 10.22 26.00 45.45
CA ASN A 303 11.10 27.00 46.07
C ASN A 303 11.53 28.11 45.10
N ASN A 304 11.77 27.77 43.84
CA ASN A 304 12.41 28.67 42.86
C ASN A 304 11.50 29.02 41.67
N GLY A 305 10.30 28.43 41.58
CA GLY A 305 9.38 28.57 40.45
C GLY A 305 9.83 27.84 39.18
N LYS A 306 10.98 27.15 39.20
CA LYS A 306 11.54 26.36 38.10
C LYS A 306 12.48 25.26 38.63
N ALA A 307 12.58 24.14 37.91
CA ALA A 307 13.58 23.11 38.15
C ALA A 307 14.81 23.31 37.25
N ASP A 308 15.99 22.93 37.76
CA ASP A 308 17.27 22.96 37.04
C ASP A 308 17.65 21.58 36.44
N GLU A 309 16.83 20.56 36.68
CA GLU A 309 16.96 19.19 36.15
C GLU A 309 15.58 18.58 35.82
N ASP A 310 15.58 17.44 35.10
CA ASP A 310 14.39 16.63 34.83
C ASP A 310 14.63 15.15 35.23
N CYS A 311 13.56 14.34 35.23
CA CYS A 311 13.60 12.93 35.63
C CYS A 311 13.41 11.96 34.46
N VAL A 312 13.76 12.39 33.24
CA VAL A 312 13.46 11.62 32.03
C VAL A 312 14.26 10.32 31.99
N GLU A 313 15.53 10.34 32.39
CA GLU A 313 16.37 9.13 32.39
C GLU A 313 15.89 8.08 33.41
N GLU A 314 15.59 8.52 34.64
CA GLU A 314 15.06 7.66 35.70
C GLU A 314 13.67 7.13 35.35
N PHE A 315 12.85 7.93 34.66
CA PHE A 315 11.56 7.48 34.12
C PHE A 315 11.75 6.37 33.10
N PHE A 316 12.67 6.50 32.15
CA PHE A 316 12.94 5.43 31.17
C PHE A 316 13.44 4.15 31.83
N HIS A 317 14.24 4.24 32.89
CA HIS A 317 14.66 3.07 33.66
C HIS A 317 13.49 2.38 34.36
N LEU A 318 12.58 3.14 34.97
CA LEU A 318 11.37 2.60 35.60
C LEU A 318 10.42 2.00 34.56
N ALA A 319 10.14 2.72 33.47
CA ALA A 319 9.27 2.26 32.39
C ALA A 319 9.79 0.98 31.74
N HIS A 320 11.09 0.90 31.46
CA HIS A 320 11.71 -0.30 30.90
C HIS A 320 11.54 -1.52 31.82
N CYS A 321 11.75 -1.33 33.13
CA CYS A 321 11.53 -2.40 34.10
C CYS A 321 10.06 -2.82 34.16
N ALA A 322 9.14 -1.85 34.23
CA ALA A 322 7.70 -2.10 34.30
C ALA A 322 7.19 -2.87 33.08
N THR A 323 7.59 -2.47 31.86
CA THR A 323 7.22 -3.15 30.62
C THR A 323 7.79 -4.57 30.54
N GLN A 324 9.03 -4.80 30.99
CA GLN A 324 9.61 -6.16 31.02
C GLN A 324 8.88 -7.09 32.00
N CYS A 325 8.46 -6.57 33.16
CA CYS A 325 7.65 -7.31 34.12
C CYS A 325 6.21 -7.56 33.61
N ALA A 326 5.62 -6.59 32.92
CA ALA A 326 4.22 -6.64 32.47
C ALA A 326 4.05 -7.53 31.22
N ALA A 327 5.00 -7.52 30.29
CA ALA A 327 4.92 -8.25 29.03
C ALA A 327 4.52 -9.74 29.17
N PRO A 328 5.19 -10.58 29.99
CA PRO A 328 4.80 -11.99 30.12
C PRO A 328 3.41 -12.18 30.74
N LYS A 329 2.97 -11.28 31.63
CA LYS A 329 1.64 -11.32 32.26
C LYS A 329 0.55 -10.96 31.25
N LEU A 330 0.79 -9.93 30.45
CA LEU A 330 -0.10 -9.50 29.37
C LEU A 330 -0.27 -10.61 28.33
N PHE A 331 0.83 -11.22 27.87
CA PHE A 331 0.78 -12.33 26.91
C PHE A 331 0.14 -13.61 27.48
N ALA A 332 0.09 -13.78 28.80
CA ALA A 332 -0.63 -14.88 29.43
C ALA A 332 -2.14 -14.66 29.47
N GLN A 333 -2.61 -13.40 29.51
CA GLN A 333 -4.03 -13.05 29.48
C GLN A 333 -4.63 -13.06 28.06
N LEU A 334 -3.79 -12.92 27.03
CA LEU A 334 -4.19 -12.89 25.62
C LEU A 334 -4.17 -14.27 24.92
N LYS A 335 -3.89 -15.34 25.67
CA LYS A 335 -3.91 -16.74 25.18
C LYS A 335 -5.21 -17.44 25.55
#